data_AF-A0ABD5CRV7-F1
#
_entry.id   AF-A0ABD5CRV7-F1
#
_cell.length_a   1.000
_cell.length_b   1.000
_cell.length_c   1.000
_cell.angle_alpha   90.00
_cell.angle_beta   90.00
_cell.angle_gamma   90.00
#
_symmetry.space_group_name_H-M   'P 1'
#
loop_
_entity.id
_entity.type
_entity.pdbx_description
1 polymer ?
#
loop_
_entity_poly.entity_id
_entity_poly.type
_entity_poly.pdbx_seq_one_letter_code
_entity_poly.pdbx_strand_id
1 'polypeptide(L)'
;MVRESFEPGKSVSMVTRKRGVNPNQLFHWRKLYQDGSLSAVSAGEEVVPASELSDAPKQIRELLRLLGKNGMDASSSIIEASSYRRAQMEPTVVGVDIAKRVFQLHWIVADTGEVLDRQLRRDNFLEHFANRERCLIGMEACGGSQHWARRLVELGHEVKLMPGKLVKAFVTGNKNDVADARAIWAAAKHPGVRAVPVKTEAQQAVLALHRIRQQLVIFRRSPSNCLRGLLGEYGEVMGVGRAAMNRAMPEVLLRLDSRLPRVLVDSLREQWQRLVDIDGQIAVIEQRLRGWLRENPACRAIAEIPGVGFLTATAAVASMGDPKAFRSGREFAAWLGLVPAQFGTGGKVRLLGISKRGDRYPRTLMIHGARSVMKYAKDPGSWAVQLSMRRPLNVVVVAMANKIARTIWALLAHGRAYSASYPPQAEAA
;
A
#
# COMPACT_ATOMS: atom_id res chain seq x y z
N MET A 1 0.05 54.33 -7.04
CA MET A 1 -0.81 53.91 -8.18
C MET A 1 -1.99 53.07 -7.72
N VAL A 2 -1.79 51.90 -7.08
CA VAL A 2 -2.90 51.06 -6.58
C VAL A 2 -3.71 51.78 -5.49
N ARG A 3 -3.07 52.33 -4.45
CA ARG A 3 -3.72 53.15 -3.41
C ARG A 3 -4.44 54.39 -3.97
N GLU A 4 -3.78 55.14 -4.85
CA GLU A 4 -4.36 56.31 -5.57
C GLU A 4 -5.64 55.94 -6.36
N SER A 5 -5.77 54.69 -6.82
CA SER A 5 -6.97 54.22 -7.52
C SER A 5 -8.17 53.87 -6.62
N PHE A 6 -7.98 53.84 -5.29
CA PHE A 6 -9.04 53.63 -4.30
C PHE A 6 -9.55 54.93 -3.66
N GLU A 7 -8.93 56.07 -3.96
CA GLU A 7 -9.38 57.38 -3.45
C GLU A 7 -10.73 57.79 -4.09
N PRO A 8 -11.65 58.40 -3.32
CA PRO A 8 -12.93 58.86 -3.83
C PRO A 8 -12.77 59.79 -5.05
N GLY A 9 -13.52 59.53 -6.12
CA GLY A 9 -13.45 60.31 -7.37
C GLY A 9 -12.28 59.94 -8.30
N LYS A 10 -11.45 58.94 -7.96
CA LYS A 10 -10.35 58.48 -8.83
C LYS A 10 -10.72 57.16 -9.53
N SER A 11 -10.94 57.20 -10.86
CA SER A 11 -11.16 55.98 -11.66
C SER A 11 -9.85 55.32 -12.10
N VAL A 12 -9.85 53.99 -12.28
CA VAL A 12 -8.69 53.22 -12.75
C VAL A 12 -8.13 53.81 -14.05
N SER A 13 -9.00 54.13 -15.00
CA SER A 13 -8.65 54.67 -16.31
C SER A 13 -7.97 56.04 -16.23
N MET A 14 -8.36 56.89 -15.29
CA MET A 14 -7.76 58.21 -15.10
C MET A 14 -6.38 58.09 -14.42
N VAL A 15 -6.23 57.20 -13.44
CA VAL A 15 -4.94 56.93 -12.79
C VAL A 15 -3.93 56.31 -13.76
N THR A 16 -4.36 55.38 -14.61
CA THR A 16 -3.48 54.75 -15.60
C THR A 16 -3.05 55.69 -16.71
N ARG A 17 -3.93 56.57 -17.20
CA ARG A 17 -3.60 57.56 -18.23
C ARG A 17 -2.59 58.59 -17.74
N LYS A 18 -2.68 59.00 -16.46
CA LYS A 18 -1.71 59.91 -15.81
C LYS A 18 -0.33 59.27 -15.63
N ARG A 19 -0.25 57.94 -15.52
CA ARG A 19 0.99 57.21 -15.20
C ARG A 19 1.55 56.40 -16.37
N GLY A 20 0.88 56.41 -17.54
CA GLY A 20 1.31 55.68 -18.73
C GLY A 20 1.28 54.15 -18.57
N VAL A 21 0.36 53.60 -17.77
CA VAL A 21 0.27 52.15 -17.50
C VAL A 21 -1.00 51.56 -18.12
N ASN A 22 -1.00 50.27 -18.46
CA ASN A 22 -2.19 49.59 -18.98
C ASN A 22 -3.28 49.47 -17.87
N PRO A 23 -4.55 49.86 -18.14
CA PRO A 23 -5.67 49.71 -17.20
C PRO A 23 -5.87 48.30 -16.64
N ASN A 24 -5.70 47.26 -17.46
CA ASN A 24 -5.87 45.87 -17.03
C ASN A 24 -4.81 45.44 -16.02
N GLN A 25 -3.61 46.01 -16.14
CA GLN A 25 -2.51 45.75 -15.21
C GLN A 25 -2.79 46.41 -13.85
N LEU A 26 -3.33 47.63 -13.83
CA LEU A 26 -3.75 48.28 -12.58
C LEU A 26 -4.97 47.57 -11.95
N PHE A 27 -5.90 47.04 -12.74
CA PHE A 27 -6.99 46.19 -12.23
C PHE A 27 -6.46 44.90 -11.58
N HIS A 28 -5.50 44.23 -12.21
CA HIS A 28 -4.87 43.04 -11.66
C HIS A 28 -4.14 43.35 -10.34
N TRP A 29 -3.41 44.48 -10.27
CA TRP A 29 -2.77 44.92 -9.03
C TRP A 29 -3.77 45.35 -7.95
N ARG A 30 -4.90 45.97 -8.30
CA ARG A 30 -6.00 46.25 -7.35
C ARG A 30 -6.56 44.96 -6.78
N LYS A 31 -6.76 43.96 -7.63
CA LYS A 31 -7.25 42.64 -7.23
C LYS A 31 -6.26 41.98 -6.28
N LEU A 32 -4.97 41.93 -6.61
CA LEU A 32 -3.92 41.39 -5.72
C LEU A 32 -3.77 42.17 -4.39
N TYR A 33 -4.06 43.47 -4.41
CA TYR A 33 -4.04 44.33 -3.22
C TYR A 33 -5.28 44.15 -2.33
N GLN A 34 -6.46 43.90 -2.91
CA GLN A 34 -7.70 43.59 -2.18
C GLN A 34 -7.74 42.13 -1.70
N ASP A 35 -7.26 41.21 -2.52
CA ASP A 35 -7.07 39.79 -2.24
C ASP A 35 -5.84 39.56 -1.32
N GLY A 36 -5.47 40.59 -0.54
CA GLY A 36 -4.19 40.75 0.13
C GLY A 36 -3.60 39.42 0.57
N SER A 37 -2.47 39.03 -0.04
CA SER A 37 -1.71 37.87 0.40
C SER A 37 -2.58 36.66 0.77
N LEU A 38 -3.44 36.17 -0.12
CA LEU A 38 -4.19 34.91 0.07
C LEU A 38 -3.30 33.66 -0.07
N SER A 39 -2.18 33.67 0.66
CA SER A 39 -1.42 32.52 1.12
C SER A 39 -0.97 32.78 2.56
N ALA A 40 -1.87 33.16 3.46
CA ALA A 40 -1.78 32.82 4.89
C ALA A 40 -3.04 33.24 5.66
N VAL A 41 -3.23 32.58 6.80
CA VAL A 41 -4.11 32.93 7.91
C VAL A 41 -5.58 32.48 7.79
N SER A 42 -5.75 31.19 8.05
CA SER A 42 -6.78 30.72 9.00
C SER A 42 -6.11 29.80 10.01
N ALA A 43 -5.22 30.39 10.80
CA ALA A 43 -4.68 29.95 12.08
C ALA A 43 -4.20 31.26 12.71
N GLY A 44 -4.65 31.59 13.92
CA GLY A 44 -4.50 32.91 14.55
C GLY A 44 -3.07 33.31 14.94
N GLU A 45 -2.10 33.10 14.06
CA GLU A 45 -0.73 33.56 14.21
C GLU A 45 -0.46 34.68 13.19
N GLU A 46 0.12 35.77 13.68
CA GLU A 46 0.53 36.94 12.91
C GLU A 46 1.63 36.54 11.91
N VAL A 47 1.39 36.76 10.62
CA VAL A 47 2.36 36.40 9.57
C VAL A 47 3.15 37.62 9.16
N VAL A 48 4.45 37.53 9.36
CA VAL A 48 5.41 38.61 9.14
C VAL A 48 5.90 38.57 7.68
N PRO A 49 5.94 39.70 6.94
CA PRO A 49 6.48 39.75 5.57
C PRO A 49 7.92 39.22 5.46
N ALA A 50 8.28 38.59 4.34
CA ALA A 50 9.63 38.05 4.12
C ALA A 50 10.76 39.11 4.23
N SER A 51 10.45 40.39 4.00
CA SER A 51 11.36 41.51 4.23
C SER A 51 11.65 41.72 5.72
N GLU A 52 10.64 41.58 6.58
CA GLU A 52 10.76 41.68 8.04
C GLU A 52 11.43 40.42 8.62
N LEU A 53 11.24 39.24 8.01
CA LEU A 53 11.99 38.03 8.36
C LEU A 53 13.50 38.14 8.07
N SER A 54 13.91 39.01 7.12
CA SER A 54 15.33 39.28 6.82
C SER A 54 15.98 40.25 7.80
N ASP A 55 15.18 41.10 8.44
CA ASP A 55 15.61 42.08 9.45
C ASP A 55 15.43 41.58 10.89
N ALA A 56 14.56 40.59 11.11
CA ALA A 56 14.41 39.92 12.40
C ALA A 56 15.73 39.34 12.96
N PRO A 57 16.61 38.69 12.17
CA PRO A 57 17.92 38.24 12.66
C PRO A 57 18.85 39.39 13.08
N LYS A 58 18.67 40.60 12.52
CA LYS A 58 19.44 41.79 12.89
C LYS A 58 18.89 42.42 14.17
N GLN A 59 17.56 42.55 14.28
CA GLN A 59 16.90 43.01 15.51
C GLN A 59 17.14 42.06 16.70
N ILE A 60 17.12 40.74 16.46
CA ILE A 60 17.48 39.74 17.47
C ILE A 60 18.94 39.93 17.90
N ARG A 61 19.87 40.19 16.97
CA ARG A 61 21.27 40.50 17.29
C ARG A 61 21.44 41.80 18.08
N GLU A 62 20.67 42.84 17.75
CA GLU A 62 20.64 44.13 18.45
C GLU A 62 20.11 43.97 19.89
N LEU A 63 19.00 43.24 20.06
CA LEU A 63 18.39 42.93 21.36
C LEU A 63 19.30 42.06 22.22
N LEU A 64 19.94 41.05 21.64
CA LEU A 64 20.94 40.22 22.33
C LEU A 64 22.17 41.04 22.76
N ARG A 65 22.58 42.03 21.95
CA ARG A 65 23.66 42.97 22.31
C ARG A 65 23.26 43.91 23.45
N LEU A 66 22.00 44.36 23.51
CA LEU A 66 21.46 45.21 24.58
C LEU A 66 21.25 44.45 25.91
N LEU A 67 21.01 43.15 25.87
CA LEU A 67 20.75 42.29 27.04
C LEU A 67 22.02 41.82 27.80
N GLY A 68 23.22 42.10 27.28
CA GLY A 68 24.49 41.73 27.92
C GLY A 68 24.74 40.21 28.04
N LYS A 69 25.91 39.81 28.58
CA LYS A 69 26.30 38.39 28.70
C LYS A 69 25.25 37.52 29.41
N ASN A 70 24.69 38.01 30.52
CA ASN A 70 23.68 37.28 31.31
C ASN A 70 22.37 37.04 30.54
N GLY A 71 21.98 37.97 29.65
CA GLY A 71 20.79 37.79 28.80
C GLY A 71 21.03 36.93 27.56
N MET A 72 22.26 36.90 27.04
CA MET A 72 22.67 35.96 25.98
C MET A 72 22.71 34.51 26.49
N ASP A 73 23.18 34.28 27.72
CA ASP A 73 23.22 32.95 28.34
C ASP A 73 21.80 32.45 28.67
N ALA A 74 20.90 33.33 29.12
CA ALA A 74 19.49 33.03 29.32
C ALA A 74 18.76 32.75 27.98
N SER A 75 19.05 33.50 26.92
CA SER A 75 18.44 33.30 25.61
C SER A 75 18.95 32.02 24.95
N SER A 76 20.25 31.73 25.06
CA SER A 76 20.84 30.49 24.55
C SER A 76 20.28 29.28 25.28
N SER A 77 20.15 29.33 26.61
CA SER A 77 19.53 28.24 27.40
C SER A 77 18.04 28.07 27.13
N ILE A 78 17.27 29.13 26.84
CA ILE A 78 15.87 29.02 26.40
C ILE A 78 15.77 28.42 24.99
N ILE A 79 16.63 28.83 24.06
CA ILE A 79 16.67 28.26 22.71
C ILE A 79 17.07 26.78 22.79
N GLU A 80 18.09 26.44 23.59
CA GLU A 80 18.51 25.06 23.83
C GLU A 80 17.38 24.26 24.48
N ALA A 81 16.75 24.77 25.55
CA ALA A 81 15.62 24.11 26.21
C ALA A 81 14.40 23.95 25.29
N SER A 82 14.12 24.90 24.40
CA SER A 82 13.06 24.78 23.38
C SER A 82 13.41 23.75 22.31
N SER A 83 14.69 23.66 21.94
CA SER A 83 15.22 22.69 20.98
C SER A 83 15.21 21.28 21.57
N TYR A 84 15.57 21.14 22.86
CA TYR A 84 15.47 19.92 23.64
C TYR A 84 14.01 19.48 23.86
N ARG A 85 13.08 20.41 24.14
CA ARG A 85 11.63 20.09 24.16
C ARG A 85 11.11 19.65 22.80
N ARG A 86 11.48 20.34 21.72
CA ARG A 86 11.11 19.94 20.34
C ARG A 86 11.68 18.58 19.95
N ALA A 87 12.89 18.23 20.43
CA ALA A 87 13.48 16.92 20.24
C ALA A 87 12.81 15.81 21.08
N GLN A 88 12.12 16.17 22.16
CA GLN A 88 11.38 15.24 23.03
C GLN A 88 9.88 15.14 22.73
N MET A 89 9.30 16.04 21.94
CA MET A 89 7.88 15.97 21.59
C MET A 89 7.62 14.87 20.56
N GLU A 90 6.60 14.05 20.82
CA GLU A 90 6.12 13.09 19.84
C GLU A 90 5.70 13.81 18.55
N PRO A 91 6.02 13.26 17.37
CA PRO A 91 5.67 13.88 16.10
C PRO A 91 4.15 14.07 16.02
N THR A 92 3.71 15.22 15.49
CA THR A 92 2.29 15.48 15.27
C THR A 92 1.69 14.33 14.47
N VAL A 93 0.56 13.79 14.92
CA VAL A 93 -0.12 12.70 14.23
C VAL A 93 -1.25 13.26 13.39
N VAL A 94 -1.27 12.92 12.10
CA VAL A 94 -2.30 13.34 11.14
C VAL A 94 -2.99 12.09 10.59
N GLY A 95 -4.30 11.99 10.75
CA GLY A 95 -5.12 11.00 10.07
C GLY A 95 -5.55 11.52 8.71
N VAL A 96 -5.34 10.72 7.67
CA VAL A 96 -5.70 11.09 6.30
C VAL A 96 -6.58 10.03 5.69
N ASP A 97 -7.81 10.40 5.39
CA ASP A 97 -8.70 9.62 4.53
C ASP A 97 -8.56 10.07 3.08
N ILE A 98 -8.29 9.12 2.18
CA ILE A 98 -8.07 9.41 0.75
C ILE A 98 -9.23 8.92 -0.10
N ALA A 99 -9.75 9.82 -0.92
CA ALA A 99 -10.75 9.50 -1.94
C ALA A 99 -10.23 9.79 -3.36
N LYS A 100 -11.12 9.84 -4.35
CA LYS A 100 -10.71 10.05 -5.76
C LYS A 100 -10.17 11.46 -6.02
N ARG A 101 -10.81 12.49 -5.45
CA ARG A 101 -10.57 13.91 -5.77
C ARG A 101 -10.24 14.78 -4.56
N VAL A 102 -10.76 14.40 -3.40
CA VAL A 102 -10.74 15.21 -2.19
C VAL A 102 -10.36 14.30 -1.03
N PHE A 103 -9.41 14.73 -0.21
CA PHE A 103 -8.91 13.98 0.94
C PHE A 103 -9.33 14.73 2.20
N GLN A 104 -9.59 14.00 3.27
CA GLN A 104 -9.93 14.56 4.56
C GLN A 104 -8.79 14.33 5.54
N LEU A 105 -8.34 15.41 6.17
CA LEU A 105 -7.28 15.40 7.17
C LEU A 105 -7.89 15.68 8.54
N HIS A 106 -7.35 15.03 9.55
CA HIS A 106 -7.68 15.23 10.96
C HIS A 106 -6.40 15.23 11.79
N TRP A 107 -6.18 16.24 12.62
CA TRP A 107 -5.12 16.24 13.63
C TRP A 107 -5.51 17.09 14.83
N ILE A 108 -4.76 16.92 15.93
CA ILE A 108 -4.91 17.71 17.15
C ILE A 108 -3.58 18.43 17.38
N VAL A 109 -3.64 19.74 17.62
CA VAL A 109 -2.47 20.55 17.96
C VAL A 109 -2.02 20.19 19.37
N ALA A 110 -0.75 19.83 19.54
CA ALA A 110 -0.25 19.31 20.81
C ALA A 110 -0.35 20.33 21.96
N ASP A 111 -0.09 21.61 21.67
CA ASP A 111 -0.03 22.66 22.70
C ASP A 111 -1.40 23.19 23.12
N THR A 112 -2.33 23.32 22.17
CA THR A 112 -3.66 23.93 22.41
C THR A 112 -4.76 22.89 22.58
N GLY A 113 -4.55 21.65 22.15
CA GLY A 113 -5.60 20.64 22.05
C GLY A 113 -6.63 20.94 20.95
N GLU A 114 -6.40 21.96 20.12
CA GLU A 114 -7.32 22.34 19.05
C GLU A 114 -7.44 21.20 18.04
N VAL A 115 -8.69 20.84 17.75
CA VAL A 115 -9.03 19.81 16.77
C VAL A 115 -9.19 20.46 15.41
N LEU A 116 -8.37 20.03 14.45
CA LEU A 116 -8.36 20.57 13.10
C LEU A 116 -8.80 19.50 12.10
N ASP A 117 -9.87 19.83 11.39
CA ASP A 117 -10.44 19.05 10.30
C ASP A 117 -10.28 19.86 9.00
N ARG A 118 -9.54 19.30 8.03
CA ARG A 118 -9.27 20.00 6.76
C ARG A 118 -9.55 19.13 5.56
N GLN A 119 -10.35 19.66 4.66
CA GLN A 119 -10.58 19.06 3.36
C GLN A 119 -9.56 19.60 2.35
N LEU A 120 -8.87 18.71 1.62
CA LEU A 120 -7.87 19.08 0.63
C LEU A 120 -8.18 18.46 -0.72
N ARG A 121 -8.04 19.26 -1.79
CA ARG A 121 -8.03 18.70 -3.15
C ARG A 121 -6.77 17.87 -3.36
N ARG A 122 -6.91 16.80 -4.12
CA ARG A 122 -5.83 15.87 -4.47
C ARG A 122 -4.55 16.58 -4.93
N ASP A 123 -4.68 17.60 -5.77
CA ASP A 123 -3.53 18.30 -6.38
C ASP A 123 -2.76 19.15 -5.38
N ASN A 124 -3.42 19.62 -4.31
CA ASN A 124 -2.82 20.45 -3.27
C ASN A 124 -2.26 19.60 -2.11
N PHE A 125 -2.39 18.28 -2.16
CA PHE A 125 -2.08 17.40 -1.04
C PHE A 125 -0.60 17.40 -0.69
N LEU A 126 0.30 17.29 -1.68
CA LEU A 126 1.74 17.29 -1.41
C LEU A 126 2.25 18.65 -0.98
N GLU A 127 1.73 19.73 -1.57
CA GLU A 127 2.08 21.10 -1.17
C GLU A 127 1.71 21.36 0.30
N HIS A 128 0.58 20.83 0.77
CA HIS A 128 0.20 20.93 2.17
C HIS A 128 1.23 20.28 3.11
N PHE A 129 1.81 19.14 2.74
CA PHE A 129 2.78 18.43 3.57
C PHE A 129 4.22 18.94 3.39
N ALA A 130 4.58 19.43 2.20
CA ALA A 130 5.89 20.03 1.94
C ALA A 130 6.17 21.26 2.84
N ASN A 131 5.12 21.99 3.23
CA ASN A 131 5.20 23.16 4.10
C ASN A 131 4.99 22.83 5.59
N ARG A 132 5.07 21.55 5.99
CA ARG A 132 4.88 21.10 7.38
C ARG A 132 6.14 20.47 7.93
N GLU A 133 6.32 20.60 9.24
CA GLU A 133 7.33 19.83 9.96
C GLU A 133 7.06 18.32 9.86
N ARG A 134 8.10 17.53 10.13
CA ARG A 134 8.02 16.06 10.14
C ARG A 134 6.89 15.61 11.08
N CYS A 135 6.01 14.76 10.57
CA CYS A 135 4.83 14.27 11.28
C CYS A 135 4.60 12.78 11.00
N LEU A 136 3.80 12.13 11.84
CA LEU A 136 3.32 10.77 11.63
C LEU A 136 1.97 10.82 10.90
N ILE A 137 1.91 10.28 9.70
CA ILE A 137 0.73 10.31 8.85
C ILE A 137 0.10 8.93 8.83
N GLY A 138 -1.06 8.80 9.47
CA GLY A 138 -1.91 7.62 9.40
C GLY A 138 -2.74 7.62 8.11
N MET A 139 -2.78 6.49 7.41
CA MET A 139 -3.58 6.31 6.20
C MET A 139 -4.17 4.90 6.15
N GLU A 140 -5.37 4.74 5.58
CA GLU A 140 -5.85 3.40 5.23
C GLU A 140 -5.07 2.83 4.03
N ALA A 141 -4.73 1.54 4.11
CA ALA A 141 -4.19 0.78 2.99
C ALA A 141 -5.28 0.50 1.94
N CYS A 142 -5.64 1.51 1.14
CA CYS A 142 -6.62 1.45 0.07
C CYS A 142 -6.01 1.76 -1.33
N GLY A 143 -6.85 1.92 -2.34
CA GLY A 143 -6.41 2.25 -3.69
C GLY A 143 -5.67 3.59 -3.74
N GLY A 144 -4.44 3.60 -4.24
CA GLY A 144 -3.62 4.80 -4.37
C GLY A 144 -2.81 5.18 -3.13
N SER A 145 -3.06 4.59 -1.96
CA SER A 145 -2.36 4.95 -0.72
C SER A 145 -0.86 4.67 -0.77
N GLN A 146 -0.43 3.63 -1.48
CA GLN A 146 0.98 3.30 -1.68
C GLN A 146 1.75 4.39 -2.43
N HIS A 147 1.12 5.04 -3.42
CA HIS A 147 1.74 6.16 -4.14
C HIS A 147 1.93 7.35 -3.21
N TRP A 148 0.87 7.74 -2.49
CA TRP A 148 0.93 8.86 -1.55
C TRP A 148 1.90 8.62 -0.41
N ALA A 149 1.93 7.40 0.14
CA ALA A 149 2.87 7.04 1.20
C ALA A 149 4.32 7.22 0.75
N ARG A 150 4.69 6.80 -0.46
CA ARG A 150 6.04 7.04 -1.00
C ARG A 150 6.35 8.53 -1.12
N ARG A 151 5.45 9.30 -1.70
CA ARG A 151 5.64 10.76 -1.88
C ARG A 151 5.76 11.51 -0.55
N LEU A 152 5.01 11.11 0.47
CA LEU A 152 5.10 11.69 1.80
C LEU A 152 6.39 11.29 2.53
N VAL A 153 6.86 10.05 2.36
CA VAL A 153 8.16 9.61 2.87
C VAL A 153 9.32 10.38 2.21
N GLU A 154 9.23 10.65 0.91
CA GLU A 154 10.21 11.47 0.18
C GLU A 154 10.27 12.93 0.68
N LEU A 155 9.16 13.46 1.20
CA LEU A 155 9.10 14.76 1.88
C LEU A 155 9.60 14.72 3.33
N GLY A 156 10.05 13.55 3.84
CA GLY A 156 10.61 13.40 5.17
C GLY A 156 9.61 13.05 6.27
N HIS A 157 8.34 12.77 5.94
CA HIS A 157 7.33 12.35 6.92
C HIS A 157 7.38 10.86 7.20
N GLU A 158 6.88 10.47 8.38
CA GLU A 158 6.67 9.07 8.70
C GLU A 158 5.25 8.68 8.29
N VAL A 159 5.08 7.56 7.57
CA VAL A 159 3.76 7.11 7.10
C VAL A 159 3.42 5.75 7.67
N LYS A 160 2.26 5.65 8.32
CA LYS A 160 1.69 4.41 8.83
C LYS A 160 0.44 4.05 8.04
N LEU A 161 0.63 3.23 7.00
CA LEU A 161 -0.48 2.60 6.29
C LEU A 161 -1.12 1.51 7.17
N MET A 162 -2.44 1.45 7.26
CA MET A 162 -3.12 0.52 8.16
C MET A 162 -4.20 -0.30 7.45
N PRO A 163 -4.45 -1.57 7.84
CA PRO A 163 -5.53 -2.34 7.27
C PRO A 163 -6.89 -1.70 7.60
N GLY A 164 -7.74 -1.48 6.58
CA GLY A 164 -9.07 -0.88 6.76
C GLY A 164 -9.95 -1.56 7.80
N LYS A 165 -9.86 -2.89 7.94
CA LYS A 165 -10.58 -3.63 8.99
C LYS A 165 -10.18 -3.21 10.42
N LEU A 166 -8.92 -2.83 10.62
CA LEU A 166 -8.45 -2.35 11.92
C LEU A 166 -8.84 -0.90 12.14
N VAL A 167 -8.73 -0.05 11.11
CA VAL A 167 -9.21 1.35 11.15
C VAL A 167 -10.70 1.41 11.48
N LYS A 168 -11.51 0.54 10.85
CA LYS A 168 -12.96 0.47 11.09
C LYS A 168 -13.34 0.24 12.55
N ALA A 169 -12.48 -0.39 13.36
CA ALA A 169 -12.75 -0.60 14.78
C ALA A 169 -12.69 0.70 15.61
N PHE A 170 -12.13 1.78 15.06
CA PHE A 170 -12.01 3.09 15.69
C PHE A 170 -13.07 4.09 15.19
N VAL A 171 -13.92 3.71 14.24
CA VAL A 171 -14.99 4.57 13.73
C VAL A 171 -16.09 4.68 14.79
N THR A 172 -16.41 5.90 15.18
CA THR A 172 -17.48 6.22 16.13
C THR A 172 -18.56 7.05 15.46
N GLY A 173 -19.83 6.77 15.77
CA GLY A 173 -20.97 7.51 15.23
C GLY A 173 -21.29 7.22 13.76
N ASN A 174 -21.85 8.22 13.07
CA ASN A 174 -22.29 8.12 11.68
C ASN A 174 -21.13 8.24 10.69
N LYS A 175 -21.27 7.59 9.54
CA LYS A 175 -20.25 7.61 8.49
C LYS A 175 -20.17 8.99 7.81
N ASN A 176 -19.02 9.61 7.88
CA ASN A 176 -18.62 10.76 7.07
C ASN A 176 -17.09 10.84 6.96
N ASP A 177 -16.58 11.61 6.00
CA ASP A 177 -15.14 11.67 5.70
C ASP A 177 -14.30 12.14 6.92
N VAL A 178 -14.87 13.03 7.76
CA VAL A 178 -14.22 13.54 8.98
C VAL A 178 -14.08 12.44 10.03
N ALA A 179 -15.15 11.66 10.26
CA ALA A 179 -15.15 10.53 11.18
C ALA A 179 -14.19 9.43 10.72
N ASP A 180 -14.09 9.21 9.41
CA ASP A 180 -13.13 8.26 8.82
C ASP A 180 -11.68 8.75 9.03
N ALA A 181 -11.38 10.03 8.76
CA ALA A 181 -10.06 10.63 9.03
C ALA A 181 -9.68 10.61 10.52
N ARG A 182 -10.64 10.86 11.41
CA ARG A 182 -10.47 10.78 12.87
C ARG A 182 -10.22 9.35 13.34
N ALA A 183 -10.91 8.36 12.78
CA ALA A 183 -10.68 6.95 13.08
C ALA A 183 -9.27 6.52 12.64
N ILE A 184 -8.81 7.00 11.47
CA ILE A 184 -7.44 6.79 11.00
C ILE A 184 -6.42 7.41 11.95
N TRP A 185 -6.65 8.65 12.39
CA TRP A 185 -5.79 9.32 13.38
C TRP A 185 -5.70 8.51 14.68
N ALA A 186 -6.83 8.06 15.22
CA ALA A 186 -6.87 7.27 16.46
C ALA A 186 -6.17 5.91 16.28
N ALA A 187 -6.42 5.23 15.17
CA ALA A 187 -5.79 3.96 14.84
C ALA A 187 -4.26 4.10 14.68
N ALA A 188 -3.79 5.22 14.13
CA ALA A 188 -2.36 5.46 13.92
C ALA A 188 -1.57 5.48 15.24
N LYS A 189 -2.17 6.04 16.30
CA LYS A 189 -1.59 6.08 17.65
C LYS A 189 -1.63 4.73 18.38
N HIS A 190 -2.57 3.86 18.02
CA HIS A 190 -2.79 2.62 18.76
C HIS A 190 -1.65 1.60 18.50
N PRO A 191 -0.96 1.10 19.54
CA PRO A 191 0.19 0.20 19.39
C PRO A 191 -0.19 -1.17 18.80
N GLY A 192 -1.43 -1.61 19.00
CA GLY A 192 -1.96 -2.83 18.41
C GLY A 192 -2.32 -2.75 16.92
N VAL A 193 -2.35 -1.55 16.33
CA VAL A 193 -2.65 -1.38 14.89
C VAL A 193 -1.35 -1.44 14.12
N ARG A 194 -1.19 -2.51 13.36
CA ARG A 194 0.04 -2.78 12.62
C ARG A 194 0.09 -2.05 11.29
N ALA A 195 1.28 -1.55 10.96
CA ALA A 195 1.57 -0.96 9.66
C ALA A 195 1.55 -2.00 8.53
N VAL A 196 1.00 -1.61 7.38
CA VAL A 196 1.19 -2.26 6.10
C VAL A 196 2.47 -1.69 5.49
N PRO A 197 3.43 -2.52 5.04
CA PRO A 197 4.66 -2.02 4.44
C PRO A 197 4.39 -1.09 3.25
N VAL A 198 5.06 0.06 3.25
CA VAL A 198 5.14 0.94 2.08
C VAL A 198 6.06 0.28 1.06
N LYS A 199 5.54 -0.01 -0.11
CA LYS A 199 6.23 -0.77 -1.16
C LYS A 199 6.90 0.18 -2.13
N THR A 200 8.07 -0.23 -2.61
CA THR A 200 8.71 0.44 -3.74
C THR A 200 7.87 0.29 -5.00
N GLU A 201 8.10 1.13 -5.99
CA GLU A 201 7.37 1.04 -7.26
C GLU A 201 7.62 -0.28 -7.98
N ALA A 202 8.86 -0.79 -7.91
CA ALA A 202 9.22 -2.08 -8.47
C ALA A 202 8.44 -3.23 -7.80
N GLN A 203 8.33 -3.23 -6.47
CA GLN A 203 7.51 -4.21 -5.73
C GLN A 203 6.03 -4.08 -6.11
N GLN A 204 5.51 -2.85 -6.19
CA GLN A 204 4.12 -2.61 -6.57
C GLN A 204 3.82 -3.07 -8.01
N ALA A 205 4.76 -2.88 -8.94
CA ALA A 205 4.66 -3.35 -10.31
C ALA A 205 4.61 -4.88 -10.40
N VAL A 206 5.45 -5.59 -9.63
CA VAL A 206 5.41 -7.05 -9.54
C VAL A 206 4.05 -7.53 -9.03
N LEU A 207 3.52 -6.91 -7.96
CA LEU A 207 2.18 -7.23 -7.46
C LEU A 207 1.08 -6.94 -8.50
N ALA A 208 1.21 -5.87 -9.27
CA ALA A 208 0.28 -5.58 -10.37
C ALA A 208 0.31 -6.67 -11.44
N LEU A 209 1.49 -7.16 -11.84
CA LEU A 209 1.62 -8.29 -12.76
C LEU A 209 0.93 -9.55 -12.23
N HIS A 210 1.08 -9.85 -10.93
CA HIS A 210 0.36 -10.96 -10.30
C HIS A 210 -1.17 -10.78 -10.38
N ARG A 211 -1.68 -9.57 -10.17
CA ARG A 211 -3.12 -9.27 -10.27
C ARG A 211 -3.64 -9.41 -11.69
N ILE A 212 -2.93 -8.87 -12.68
CA ILE A 212 -3.29 -8.99 -14.10
C ILE A 212 -3.31 -10.48 -14.49
N ARG A 213 -2.28 -11.25 -14.13
CA ARG A 213 -2.26 -12.70 -14.34
C ARG A 213 -3.45 -13.40 -13.68
N GLN A 214 -3.76 -13.05 -12.43
CA GLN A 214 -4.89 -13.63 -11.70
C GLN A 214 -6.22 -13.36 -12.42
N GLN A 215 -6.41 -12.14 -12.91
CA GLN A 215 -7.58 -11.73 -13.67
C GLN A 215 -7.71 -12.53 -14.97
N LEU A 216 -6.62 -12.67 -15.75
CA LEU A 216 -6.61 -13.49 -16.97
C LEU A 216 -6.96 -14.96 -16.67
N VAL A 217 -6.45 -15.53 -15.58
CA VAL A 217 -6.80 -16.91 -15.15
C VAL A 217 -8.29 -17.04 -14.76
N ILE A 218 -8.91 -15.98 -14.25
CA ILE A 218 -10.35 -15.93 -13.99
C ILE A 218 -11.10 -15.85 -15.32
N PHE A 219 -10.73 -14.91 -16.18
CA PHE A 219 -11.36 -14.69 -17.48
C PHE A 219 -11.22 -15.88 -18.42
N ARG A 220 -10.16 -16.68 -18.31
CA ARG A 220 -10.01 -17.92 -19.07
C ARG A 220 -11.04 -18.98 -18.71
N ARG A 221 -11.54 -19.01 -17.47
CA ARG A 221 -12.38 -20.12 -16.97
C ARG A 221 -13.77 -20.13 -17.60
N SER A 222 -14.44 -18.99 -17.66
CA SER A 222 -15.80 -18.87 -18.21
C SER A 222 -15.89 -19.36 -19.67
N PRO A 223 -15.12 -18.82 -20.64
CA PRO A 223 -15.10 -19.29 -22.03
C PRO A 223 -14.66 -20.76 -22.14
N SER A 224 -13.71 -21.22 -21.32
CA SER A 224 -13.33 -22.65 -21.31
C SER A 224 -14.47 -23.56 -20.87
N ASN A 225 -15.34 -23.14 -19.95
CA ASN A 225 -16.49 -23.92 -19.53
C ASN A 225 -17.62 -23.84 -20.55
N CYS A 226 -17.84 -22.66 -21.14
CA CYS A 226 -18.81 -22.45 -22.20
C CYS A 226 -18.51 -23.33 -23.41
N LEU A 227 -17.25 -23.35 -23.90
CA LEU A 227 -16.86 -24.24 -25.00
C LEU A 227 -17.08 -25.71 -24.66
N ARG A 228 -16.75 -26.17 -23.45
CA ARG A 228 -17.02 -27.57 -23.07
C ARG A 228 -18.51 -27.90 -23.10
N GLY A 229 -19.36 -27.02 -22.58
CA GLY A 229 -20.80 -27.22 -22.60
C GLY A 229 -21.34 -27.27 -24.02
N LEU A 230 -21.00 -26.27 -24.83
CA LEU A 230 -21.47 -26.17 -26.21
C LEU A 230 -20.99 -27.33 -27.09
N LEU A 231 -19.73 -27.73 -26.98
CA LEU A 231 -19.20 -28.87 -27.72
C LEU A 231 -19.87 -30.19 -27.30
N GLY A 232 -20.29 -30.31 -26.04
CA GLY A 232 -21.07 -31.43 -25.53
C GLY A 232 -22.40 -31.62 -26.27
N GLU A 233 -23.10 -30.55 -26.64
CA GLU A 233 -24.35 -30.61 -27.44
C GLU A 233 -24.14 -31.25 -28.83
N TYR A 234 -22.92 -31.19 -29.35
CA TYR A 234 -22.53 -31.79 -30.62
C TYR A 234 -21.80 -33.14 -30.46
N GLY A 235 -21.82 -33.72 -29.27
CA GLY A 235 -21.19 -35.02 -28.97
C GLY A 235 -19.68 -34.97 -28.80
N GLU A 236 -19.07 -33.78 -28.74
CA GLU A 236 -17.64 -33.60 -28.59
C GLU A 236 -17.26 -33.47 -27.12
N VAL A 237 -16.89 -34.60 -26.51
CA VAL A 237 -16.49 -34.68 -25.10
C VAL A 237 -14.96 -34.76 -24.98
N MET A 238 -14.39 -34.02 -24.04
CA MET A 238 -12.95 -33.96 -23.81
C MET A 238 -12.58 -34.09 -22.34
N GLY A 239 -11.32 -34.47 -22.08
CA GLY A 239 -10.79 -34.57 -20.72
C GLY A 239 -10.87 -33.27 -19.92
N VAL A 240 -10.91 -33.42 -18.59
CA VAL A 240 -11.00 -32.29 -17.67
C VAL A 240 -9.72 -31.46 -17.70
N GLY A 241 -9.87 -30.13 -17.66
CA GLY A 241 -8.77 -29.19 -17.52
C GLY A 241 -8.19 -28.69 -18.83
N ARG A 242 -7.36 -27.65 -18.72
CA ARG A 242 -6.93 -26.85 -19.87
C ARG A 242 -6.02 -27.60 -20.83
N ALA A 243 -5.08 -28.38 -20.31
CA ALA A 243 -4.15 -29.15 -21.16
C ALA A 243 -4.88 -30.20 -22.02
N ALA A 244 -5.91 -30.86 -21.48
CA ALA A 244 -6.72 -31.81 -22.23
C ALA A 244 -7.51 -31.12 -23.35
N MET A 245 -8.13 -29.97 -23.05
CA MET A 245 -8.79 -29.14 -24.05
C MET A 245 -7.83 -28.68 -25.15
N ASN A 246 -6.64 -28.16 -24.80
CA ASN A 246 -5.67 -27.69 -25.79
C ASN A 246 -5.23 -28.81 -26.75
N ARG A 247 -5.11 -30.05 -26.27
CA ARG A 247 -4.78 -31.21 -27.12
C ARG A 247 -5.93 -31.63 -28.02
N ALA A 248 -7.16 -31.63 -27.50
CA ALA A 248 -8.33 -32.12 -28.24
C ALA A 248 -8.86 -31.13 -29.27
N MET A 249 -8.75 -29.82 -29.02
CA MET A 249 -9.46 -28.82 -29.83
C MET A 249 -9.14 -28.82 -31.33
N PRO A 250 -7.88 -28.99 -31.77
CA PRO A 250 -7.58 -29.03 -33.20
C PRO A 250 -8.39 -30.10 -33.94
N GLU A 251 -8.43 -31.32 -33.41
CA GLU A 251 -9.17 -32.44 -34.02
C GLU A 251 -10.68 -32.28 -33.91
N VAL A 252 -11.17 -31.78 -32.77
CA VAL A 252 -12.60 -31.47 -32.57
C VAL A 252 -13.08 -30.49 -33.64
N LEU A 253 -12.36 -29.38 -33.84
CA LEU A 253 -12.75 -28.38 -34.84
C LEU A 253 -12.74 -28.94 -36.26
N LEU A 254 -11.80 -29.83 -36.60
CA LEU A 254 -11.78 -30.51 -37.91
C LEU A 254 -13.01 -31.41 -38.12
N ARG A 255 -13.41 -32.18 -37.10
CA ARG A 255 -14.62 -33.03 -37.19
C ARG A 255 -15.90 -32.21 -37.28
N LEU A 256 -15.96 -31.06 -36.62
CA LEU A 256 -17.13 -30.20 -36.67
C LEU A 256 -17.24 -29.43 -37.99
N ASP A 257 -16.12 -29.09 -38.61
CA ASP A 257 -16.05 -28.40 -39.91
C ASP A 257 -16.81 -29.13 -41.03
N SER A 258 -16.75 -30.46 -41.03
CA SER A 258 -17.40 -31.30 -42.05
C SER A 258 -18.87 -31.61 -41.76
N ARG A 259 -19.40 -31.27 -40.57
CA ARG A 259 -20.72 -31.71 -40.10
C ARG A 259 -21.66 -30.58 -39.70
N LEU A 260 -21.13 -29.43 -39.26
CA LEU A 260 -21.92 -28.34 -38.71
C LEU A 260 -21.93 -27.11 -39.63
N PRO A 261 -22.95 -26.23 -39.51
CA PRO A 261 -22.98 -24.98 -40.26
C PRO A 261 -21.73 -24.14 -40.03
N ARG A 262 -21.16 -23.61 -41.12
CA ARG A 262 -19.91 -22.83 -41.10
C ARG A 262 -19.92 -21.67 -40.09
N VAL A 263 -21.05 -20.97 -39.97
CA VAL A 263 -21.23 -19.86 -39.01
C VAL A 263 -20.92 -20.28 -37.56
N LEU A 264 -21.31 -21.48 -37.17
CA LEU A 264 -21.08 -22.01 -35.83
C LEU A 264 -19.61 -22.43 -35.67
N VAL A 265 -19.06 -23.14 -36.66
CA VAL A 265 -17.67 -23.61 -36.63
C VAL A 265 -16.70 -22.44 -36.57
N ASP A 266 -16.92 -21.40 -37.37
CA ASP A 266 -16.13 -20.16 -37.36
C ASP A 266 -16.23 -19.49 -35.97
N SER A 267 -17.43 -19.40 -35.39
CA SER A 267 -17.63 -18.86 -34.04
C SER A 267 -16.90 -19.67 -32.96
N LEU A 268 -16.87 -21.01 -33.07
CA LEU A 268 -16.12 -21.89 -32.16
C LEU A 268 -14.60 -21.68 -32.31
N ARG A 269 -14.10 -21.53 -33.54
CA ARG A 269 -12.69 -21.21 -33.81
C ARG A 269 -12.30 -19.88 -33.19
N GLU A 270 -13.13 -18.84 -33.32
CA GLU A 270 -12.87 -17.53 -32.69
C GLU A 270 -12.82 -17.61 -31.17
N GLN A 271 -13.76 -18.32 -30.53
CA GLN A 271 -13.77 -18.50 -29.08
C GLN A 271 -12.55 -19.29 -28.61
N TRP A 272 -12.15 -20.30 -29.36
CA TRP A 272 -10.92 -21.04 -29.12
C TRP A 272 -9.68 -20.15 -29.27
N GLN A 273 -9.62 -19.31 -30.30
CA GLN A 273 -8.49 -18.40 -30.51
C GLN A 273 -8.36 -17.39 -29.36
N ARG A 274 -9.47 -16.79 -28.89
CA ARG A 274 -9.46 -15.90 -27.71
C ARG A 274 -8.89 -16.60 -26.48
N LEU A 275 -9.19 -17.88 -26.33
CA LEU A 275 -8.64 -18.69 -25.26
C LEU A 275 -7.13 -18.90 -25.40
N VAL A 276 -6.63 -19.15 -26.62
CA VAL A 276 -5.19 -19.25 -26.92
C VAL A 276 -4.49 -17.93 -26.63
N ASP A 277 -5.09 -16.80 -27.02
CA ASP A 277 -4.51 -15.47 -26.79
C ASP A 277 -4.38 -15.17 -25.29
N ILE A 278 -5.38 -15.53 -24.48
CA ILE A 278 -5.32 -15.40 -23.02
C ILE A 278 -4.19 -16.27 -22.43
N ASP A 279 -3.99 -17.49 -22.94
CA ASP A 279 -2.87 -18.34 -22.53
C ASP A 279 -1.52 -17.68 -22.84
N GLY A 280 -1.39 -17.10 -24.04
CA GLY A 280 -0.20 -16.35 -24.46
C GLY A 280 0.08 -15.15 -23.55
N GLN A 281 -0.95 -14.35 -23.23
CA GLN A 281 -0.82 -13.21 -22.32
C GLN A 281 -0.39 -13.64 -20.91
N ILE A 282 -0.94 -14.74 -20.40
CA ILE A 282 -0.52 -15.32 -19.11
C ILE A 282 0.96 -15.72 -19.18
N ALA A 283 1.38 -16.41 -20.25
CA ALA A 283 2.76 -16.86 -20.43
C ALA A 283 3.75 -15.68 -20.48
N VAL A 284 3.41 -14.60 -21.17
CA VAL A 284 4.21 -13.37 -21.22
C VAL A 284 4.38 -12.75 -19.83
N ILE A 285 3.29 -12.65 -19.05
CA ILE A 285 3.39 -12.12 -17.68
C ILE A 285 4.24 -13.05 -16.79
N GLU A 286 4.08 -14.36 -16.92
CA GLU A 286 4.92 -15.31 -16.18
C GLU A 286 6.40 -15.21 -16.57
N GLN A 287 6.72 -14.96 -17.84
CA GLN A 287 8.10 -14.73 -18.27
C GLN A 287 8.69 -13.47 -17.63
N ARG A 288 7.92 -12.38 -17.54
CA ARG A 288 8.33 -11.15 -16.84
C ARG A 288 8.59 -11.43 -15.35
N LEU A 289 7.72 -12.18 -14.68
CA LEU A 289 7.92 -12.59 -13.28
C LEU A 289 9.14 -13.50 -13.10
N ARG A 290 9.42 -14.40 -14.04
CA ARG A 290 10.66 -15.21 -14.04
C ARG A 290 11.90 -14.34 -14.26
N GLY A 291 11.80 -13.27 -15.05
CA GLY A 291 12.85 -12.23 -15.15
C GLY A 291 13.16 -11.64 -13.78
N TRP A 292 12.14 -11.16 -13.08
CA TRP A 292 12.30 -10.58 -11.74
C TRP A 292 12.88 -11.57 -10.72
N LEU A 293 12.45 -12.84 -10.74
CA LEU A 293 13.05 -13.91 -9.93
C LEU A 293 14.56 -14.02 -10.19
N ARG A 294 14.99 -14.00 -11.45
CA ARG A 294 16.40 -14.14 -11.84
C ARG A 294 17.25 -12.96 -11.39
N GLU A 295 16.70 -11.75 -11.38
CA GLU A 295 17.43 -10.53 -11.01
C GLU A 295 17.48 -10.32 -9.49
N ASN A 296 16.41 -10.68 -8.77
CA ASN A 296 16.27 -10.39 -7.35
C ASN A 296 16.87 -11.50 -6.44
N PRO A 297 17.95 -11.22 -5.66
CA PRO A 297 18.60 -12.23 -4.81
C PRO A 297 17.67 -12.83 -3.75
N ALA A 298 16.80 -12.02 -3.15
CA ALA A 298 15.82 -12.49 -2.16
C ALA A 298 14.84 -13.49 -2.76
N CYS A 299 14.41 -13.28 -4.01
CA CYS A 299 13.53 -14.23 -4.69
C CYS A 299 14.24 -15.55 -5.00
N ARG A 300 15.50 -15.50 -5.45
CA ARG A 300 16.31 -16.71 -5.70
C ARG A 300 16.48 -17.53 -4.43
N ALA A 301 16.89 -16.88 -3.34
CA ALA A 301 17.14 -17.54 -2.05
C ALA A 301 15.91 -18.30 -1.53
N ILE A 302 14.71 -17.73 -1.65
CA ILE A 302 13.49 -18.40 -1.15
C ILE A 302 12.91 -19.40 -2.13
N ALA A 303 13.21 -19.30 -3.43
CA ALA A 303 12.74 -20.25 -4.43
C ALA A 303 13.39 -21.64 -4.31
N GLU A 304 14.50 -21.75 -3.58
CA GLU A 304 15.13 -23.02 -3.21
C GLU A 304 14.31 -23.81 -2.18
N ILE A 305 13.41 -23.14 -1.43
CA ILE A 305 12.55 -23.80 -0.47
C ILE A 305 11.56 -24.72 -1.20
N PRO A 306 11.46 -26.01 -0.86
CA PRO A 306 10.46 -26.91 -1.44
C PRO A 306 9.04 -26.34 -1.32
N GLY A 307 8.35 -26.24 -2.46
CA GLY A 307 7.01 -25.65 -2.56
C GLY A 307 6.98 -24.15 -2.87
N VAL A 308 8.12 -23.47 -2.91
CA VAL A 308 8.21 -22.06 -3.31
C VAL A 308 8.63 -21.94 -4.77
N GLY A 309 7.66 -21.99 -5.69
CA GLY A 309 7.91 -21.70 -7.10
C GLY A 309 8.02 -20.20 -7.39
N PHE A 310 8.34 -19.83 -8.63
CA PHE A 310 8.54 -18.44 -9.03
C PHE A 310 7.35 -17.52 -8.66
N LEU A 311 6.10 -17.97 -8.84
CA LEU A 311 4.92 -17.17 -8.46
C LEU A 311 4.90 -16.89 -6.95
N THR A 312 5.21 -17.90 -6.13
CA THR A 312 5.22 -17.78 -4.67
C THR A 312 6.37 -16.90 -4.22
N ALA A 313 7.58 -17.10 -4.76
CA ALA A 313 8.76 -16.31 -4.43
C ALA A 313 8.54 -14.83 -4.75
N THR A 314 8.11 -14.56 -5.99
CA THR A 314 7.95 -13.19 -6.48
C THR A 314 6.84 -12.44 -5.72
N ALA A 315 5.70 -13.10 -5.49
CA ALA A 315 4.62 -12.52 -4.69
C ALA A 315 5.02 -12.30 -3.23
N ALA A 316 5.78 -13.22 -2.62
CA ALA A 316 6.17 -13.14 -1.21
C ALA A 316 7.11 -11.95 -0.97
N VAL A 317 8.19 -11.82 -1.75
CA VAL A 317 9.14 -10.71 -1.61
C VAL A 317 8.45 -9.36 -1.88
N ALA A 318 7.67 -9.26 -2.97
CA ALA A 318 6.98 -8.02 -3.30
C ALA A 318 5.89 -7.64 -2.28
N SER A 319 5.22 -8.63 -1.67
CA SER A 319 4.19 -8.38 -0.64
C SER A 319 4.79 -8.00 0.71
N MET A 320 5.89 -8.67 1.10
CA MET A 320 6.58 -8.48 2.37
C MET A 320 7.25 -7.11 2.44
N GLY A 321 7.86 -6.64 1.35
CA GLY A 321 8.67 -5.44 1.40
C GLY A 321 9.95 -5.70 2.20
N ASP A 322 10.20 -4.88 3.22
CA ASP A 322 11.27 -5.12 4.18
C ASP A 322 10.90 -6.28 5.15
N PRO A 323 11.66 -7.39 5.19
CA PRO A 323 11.43 -8.47 6.15
C PRO A 323 11.48 -8.03 7.61
N LYS A 324 12.25 -6.98 7.94
CA LYS A 324 12.39 -6.45 9.31
C LYS A 324 11.16 -5.70 9.80
N ALA A 325 10.21 -5.40 8.91
CA ALA A 325 8.87 -4.94 9.31
C ALA A 325 8.09 -6.00 10.11
N PHE A 326 8.60 -7.23 10.17
CA PHE A 326 8.08 -8.32 11.00
C PHE A 326 9.07 -8.71 12.09
N ARG A 327 8.57 -8.80 13.32
CA ARG A 327 9.29 -9.22 14.54
C ARG A 327 9.70 -10.69 14.48
N SER A 328 8.92 -11.52 13.78
CA SER A 328 9.22 -12.95 13.63
C SER A 328 8.51 -13.58 12.44
N GLY A 329 8.98 -14.76 12.03
CA GLY A 329 8.30 -15.56 11.01
C GLY A 329 6.89 -16.00 11.43
N ARG A 330 6.63 -16.18 12.74
CA ARG A 330 5.27 -16.45 13.26
C ARG A 330 4.35 -15.27 12.94
N GLU A 331 4.87 -14.05 13.10
CA GLU A 331 4.15 -12.83 12.80
C GLU A 331 3.86 -12.68 11.29
N PHE A 332 4.83 -13.04 10.44
CA PHE A 332 4.62 -13.05 8.99
C PHE A 332 3.57 -14.10 8.56
N ALA A 333 3.61 -15.30 9.13
CA ALA A 333 2.59 -16.32 8.87
C ALA A 333 1.18 -15.88 9.34
N ALA A 334 1.09 -15.15 10.46
CA ALA A 334 -0.16 -14.57 10.94
C ALA A 334 -0.68 -13.49 9.99
N TRP A 335 0.20 -12.64 9.46
CA TRP A 335 -0.14 -11.60 8.48
C TRP A 335 -0.68 -12.18 7.16
N LEU A 336 -0.14 -13.31 6.71
CA LEU A 336 -0.67 -14.08 5.57
C LEU A 336 -2.02 -14.78 5.87
N GLY A 337 -2.44 -14.81 7.13
CA GLY A 337 -3.67 -15.49 7.56
C GLY A 337 -3.54 -17.01 7.63
N LEU A 338 -2.33 -17.54 7.85
CA LEU A 338 -2.00 -18.97 7.94
C LEU A 338 -1.99 -19.50 9.39
N VAL A 339 -2.51 -18.73 10.33
CA VAL A 339 -2.66 -19.12 11.75
C VAL A 339 -4.12 -19.42 12.07
N PRO A 340 -4.42 -20.27 13.06
CA PRO A 340 -5.80 -20.54 13.48
C PRO A 340 -6.54 -19.26 13.87
N ALA A 341 -7.81 -19.17 13.53
CA ALA A 341 -8.71 -18.23 14.19
C ALA A 341 -9.02 -18.74 15.61
N GLN A 342 -9.18 -17.79 16.52
CA GLN A 342 -9.54 -18.05 17.91
C GLN A 342 -10.89 -17.42 18.21
N PHE A 343 -11.74 -18.15 18.92
CA PHE A 343 -12.98 -17.66 19.50
C PHE A 343 -13.08 -18.16 20.94
N GLY A 344 -13.46 -17.30 21.87
CA GLY A 344 -13.57 -17.67 23.27
C GLY A 344 -14.12 -16.55 24.14
N THR A 345 -14.85 -16.94 25.19
CA THR A 345 -15.38 -16.08 26.25
C THR A 345 -15.21 -16.83 27.58
N GLY A 346 -15.00 -16.11 28.69
CA GLY A 346 -14.92 -16.73 30.04
C GLY A 346 -13.79 -17.76 30.20
N GLY A 347 -12.59 -17.49 29.66
CA GLY A 347 -11.40 -18.33 29.84
C GLY A 347 -11.30 -19.58 28.95
N LYS A 348 -12.34 -19.93 28.18
CA LYS A 348 -12.31 -21.07 27.24
C LYS A 348 -11.92 -20.60 25.83
N VAL A 349 -10.74 -21.00 25.36
CA VAL A 349 -10.25 -20.70 24.00
C VAL A 349 -10.55 -21.87 23.05
N ARG A 350 -11.33 -21.62 22.00
CA ARG A 350 -11.58 -22.58 20.92
C ARG A 350 -10.85 -22.14 19.65
N LEU A 351 -10.04 -23.05 19.10
CA LEU A 351 -9.39 -22.86 17.79
C LEU A 351 -10.35 -23.31 16.67
N LEU A 352 -10.43 -22.50 15.61
CA LEU A 352 -11.23 -22.77 14.41
C LEU A 352 -10.30 -23.05 13.21
N GLY A 353 -10.83 -22.91 11.99
CA GLY A 353 -10.02 -22.88 10.77
C GLY A 353 -9.03 -21.72 10.76
N ILE A 354 -8.19 -21.62 9.72
CA ILE A 354 -7.26 -20.49 9.58
C ILE A 354 -7.99 -19.15 9.59
N SER A 355 -7.31 -18.11 10.08
CA SER A 355 -7.89 -16.77 10.26
C SER A 355 -8.32 -16.12 8.95
N LYS A 356 -7.70 -16.51 7.82
CA LYS A 356 -7.94 -15.93 6.50
C LYS A 356 -7.75 -14.41 6.44
N ARG A 357 -7.09 -13.82 7.45
CA ARG A 357 -6.74 -12.39 7.49
C ARG A 357 -5.69 -12.07 6.42
N GLY A 358 -5.57 -10.79 6.08
CA GLY A 358 -4.66 -10.32 5.03
C GLY A 358 -5.07 -10.73 3.61
N ASP A 359 -4.12 -10.60 2.69
CA ASP A 359 -4.33 -10.87 1.27
C ASP A 359 -4.57 -12.35 0.99
N ARG A 360 -5.60 -12.65 0.18
CA ARG A 360 -5.94 -14.02 -0.22
C ARG A 360 -4.91 -14.61 -1.18
N TYR A 361 -4.31 -13.79 -2.05
CA TYR A 361 -3.48 -14.27 -3.15
C TYR A 361 -2.16 -14.92 -2.72
N PRO A 362 -1.26 -14.25 -1.96
CA PRO A 362 -0.02 -14.88 -1.51
C PRO A 362 -0.31 -16.09 -0.61
N ARG A 363 -1.38 -16.04 0.19
CA ARG A 363 -1.84 -17.20 0.98
C ARG A 363 -2.23 -18.39 0.10
N THR A 364 -2.98 -18.16 -0.97
CA THR A 364 -3.34 -19.21 -1.93
C THR A 364 -2.10 -19.83 -2.57
N LEU A 365 -1.12 -19.02 -2.97
CA LEU A 365 0.14 -19.51 -3.51
C LEU A 365 0.92 -20.38 -2.51
N MET A 366 1.03 -19.96 -1.25
CA MET A 366 1.67 -20.75 -0.19
C MET A 366 0.98 -22.10 0.03
N ILE A 367 -0.36 -22.11 0.08
CA ILE A 367 -1.14 -23.33 0.25
C ILE A 367 -0.95 -24.29 -0.93
N HIS A 368 -0.94 -23.78 -2.16
CA HIS A 368 -0.70 -24.62 -3.34
C HIS A 368 0.74 -25.13 -3.41
N GLY A 369 1.71 -24.30 -3.02
CA GLY A 369 3.10 -24.71 -2.86
C GLY A 369 3.27 -25.86 -1.88
N ALA A 370 2.72 -25.71 -0.67
CA ALA A 370 2.70 -26.76 0.34
C ALA A 370 1.98 -28.04 -0.13
N ARG A 371 0.85 -27.90 -0.84
CA ARG A 371 0.12 -29.04 -1.41
C ARG A 371 0.95 -29.76 -2.46
N SER A 372 1.73 -29.03 -3.25
CA SER A 372 2.64 -29.63 -4.23
C SER A 372 3.73 -30.46 -3.54
N VAL A 373 4.31 -29.95 -2.44
CA VAL A 373 5.27 -30.71 -1.63
C VAL A 373 4.65 -32.00 -1.12
N MET A 374 3.48 -31.91 -0.47
CA MET A 374 2.82 -33.10 0.09
C MET A 374 2.42 -34.16 -0.96
N LYS A 375 2.20 -33.74 -2.21
CA LYS A 375 1.74 -34.65 -3.28
C LYS A 375 2.87 -35.21 -4.13
N TYR A 376 3.92 -34.45 -4.37
CA TYR A 376 4.91 -34.76 -5.41
C TYR A 376 6.36 -34.81 -4.91
N ALA A 377 6.66 -34.30 -3.71
CA ALA A 377 8.02 -34.42 -3.19
C ALA A 377 8.32 -35.88 -2.83
N LYS A 378 9.48 -36.40 -3.28
CA LYS A 378 9.95 -37.73 -2.89
C LYS A 378 10.15 -37.84 -1.37
N ASP A 379 10.67 -36.77 -0.78
CA ASP A 379 10.80 -36.61 0.66
C ASP A 379 10.16 -35.28 1.10
N PRO A 380 8.93 -35.29 1.63
CA PRO A 380 8.28 -34.09 2.19
C PRO A 380 8.81 -33.73 3.60
N GLY A 381 9.77 -34.51 4.13
CA GLY A 381 10.37 -34.37 5.45
C GLY A 381 9.61 -35.18 6.51
N SER A 382 10.36 -35.80 7.42
CA SER A 382 9.86 -36.67 8.49
C SER A 382 8.74 -36.03 9.32
N TRP A 383 8.87 -34.74 9.67
CA TRP A 383 7.83 -34.00 10.38
C TRP A 383 6.48 -33.98 9.64
N ALA A 384 6.50 -33.77 8.32
CA ALA A 384 5.27 -33.70 7.53
C ALA A 384 4.63 -35.09 7.34
N VAL A 385 5.45 -36.13 7.19
CA VAL A 385 5.01 -37.53 7.15
C VAL A 385 4.32 -37.90 8.47
N GLN A 386 4.99 -37.66 9.60
CA GLN A 386 4.44 -37.95 10.93
C GLN A 386 3.16 -37.17 11.25
N LEU A 387 3.05 -35.92 10.76
CA LEU A 387 1.84 -35.12 10.93
C LEU A 387 0.68 -35.67 10.08
N SER A 388 0.98 -36.16 8.86
CA SER A 388 -0.01 -36.76 7.96
C SER A 388 -0.63 -38.04 8.50
N MET A 389 0.11 -38.79 9.32
CA MET A 389 -0.42 -39.97 10.01
C MET A 389 -1.47 -39.64 11.08
N ARG A 390 -1.49 -38.39 11.59
CA ARG A 390 -2.30 -37.99 12.75
C ARG A 390 -3.35 -36.92 12.44
N ARG A 391 -3.27 -36.28 11.28
CA ARG A 391 -4.12 -35.13 10.92
C ARG A 391 -4.61 -35.23 9.48
N PRO A 392 -5.82 -34.71 9.17
CA PRO A 392 -6.31 -34.64 7.80
C PRO A 392 -5.39 -33.86 6.88
N LEU A 393 -5.30 -34.27 5.60
CA LEU A 393 -4.37 -33.69 4.62
C LEU A 393 -4.42 -32.16 4.52
N ASN A 394 -5.62 -31.55 4.55
CA ASN A 394 -5.75 -30.10 4.47
C ASN A 394 -5.13 -29.38 5.69
N VAL A 395 -5.14 -30.01 6.87
CA VAL A 395 -4.48 -29.48 8.06
C VAL A 395 -2.97 -29.54 7.89
N VAL A 396 -2.44 -30.67 7.39
CA VAL A 396 -1.02 -30.84 7.10
C VAL A 396 -0.53 -29.81 6.09
N VAL A 397 -1.27 -29.62 4.99
CA VAL A 397 -0.93 -28.63 3.94
C VAL A 397 -0.88 -27.22 4.51
N VAL A 398 -1.82 -26.85 5.37
CA VAL A 398 -1.81 -25.53 6.03
C VAL A 398 -0.63 -25.40 6.99
N ALA A 399 -0.32 -26.44 7.77
CA ALA A 399 0.82 -26.45 8.66
C ALA A 399 2.15 -26.32 7.88
N MET A 400 2.28 -27.03 6.76
CA MET A 400 3.41 -26.92 5.84
C MET A 400 3.51 -25.52 5.24
N ALA A 401 2.41 -24.92 4.80
CA ALA A 401 2.39 -23.55 4.30
C ALA A 401 2.83 -22.53 5.38
N ASN A 402 2.41 -22.74 6.63
CA ASN A 402 2.86 -21.92 7.77
C ASN A 402 4.37 -22.08 8.02
N LYS A 403 4.89 -23.31 7.98
CA LYS A 403 6.34 -23.60 8.08
C LYS A 403 7.11 -22.90 6.96
N ILE A 404 6.68 -23.04 5.71
CA ILE A 404 7.28 -22.36 4.55
C ILE A 404 7.30 -20.84 4.75
N ALA A 405 6.18 -20.23 5.17
CA ALA A 405 6.14 -18.79 5.43
C ALA A 405 7.15 -18.36 6.50
N ARG A 406 7.28 -19.12 7.59
CA ARG A 406 8.27 -18.85 8.65
C ARG A 406 9.70 -18.97 8.14
N THR A 407 9.99 -19.98 7.31
CA THR A 407 11.30 -20.19 6.67
C THR A 407 11.62 -19.03 5.73
N ILE A 408 10.69 -18.60 4.88
CA ILE A 408 10.86 -17.44 3.99
C ILE A 408 11.27 -16.22 4.79
N TRP A 409 10.53 -15.88 5.86
CA TRP A 409 10.88 -14.74 6.69
C TRP A 409 12.28 -14.88 7.30
N ALA A 410 12.62 -16.05 7.84
CA ALA A 410 13.91 -16.28 8.47
C ALA A 410 15.08 -16.12 7.49
N LEU A 411 14.97 -16.67 6.27
CA LEU A 411 16.00 -16.50 5.25
C LEU A 411 16.19 -15.03 4.86
N LEU A 412 15.09 -14.32 4.64
CA LEU A 412 15.14 -12.93 4.19
C LEU A 412 15.57 -11.95 5.28
N ALA A 413 15.06 -12.10 6.52
CA ALA A 413 15.40 -11.23 7.64
C ALA A 413 16.85 -11.39 8.10
N HIS A 414 17.42 -12.59 7.94
CA HIS A 414 18.79 -12.90 8.36
C HIS A 414 19.78 -13.01 7.19
N GLY A 415 19.36 -12.75 5.95
CA GLY A 415 20.23 -12.81 4.77
C GLY A 415 20.86 -14.19 4.53
N ARG A 416 20.14 -15.28 4.83
CA ARG A 416 20.67 -16.66 4.74
C ARG A 416 20.18 -17.36 3.47
N ALA A 417 21.00 -18.30 2.97
CA ALA A 417 20.60 -19.26 1.95
C ALA A 417 19.78 -20.40 2.55
N TYR A 418 18.94 -21.03 1.73
CA TYR A 418 18.19 -22.21 2.18
C TYR A 418 19.14 -23.42 2.33
N SER A 419 18.96 -24.19 3.38
CA SER A 419 19.66 -25.47 3.57
C SER A 419 18.66 -26.52 4.05
N ALA A 420 18.57 -27.63 3.31
CA ALA A 420 17.68 -28.74 3.64
C ALA A 420 18.10 -29.46 4.93
N SER A 421 19.39 -29.42 5.28
CA SER A 421 19.99 -30.09 6.44
C SER A 421 20.13 -29.18 7.67
N TYR A 422 19.52 -27.99 7.67
CA TYR A 422 19.63 -27.05 8.78
C TYR A 422 19.07 -27.68 10.08
N PRO A 423 19.90 -27.92 11.12
CA PRO A 423 19.42 -28.48 12.36
C PRO A 423 18.53 -27.46 13.07
N PRO A 424 17.44 -27.88 13.72
CA PRO A 424 16.71 -26.97 14.61
C PRO A 424 17.70 -26.51 15.69
N GLN A 425 17.96 -25.19 15.77
CA GLN A 425 18.64 -24.64 16.93
C GLN A 425 17.78 -24.99 18.15
N ALA A 426 18.38 -25.67 19.14
CA ALA A 426 17.73 -25.94 20.41
C ALA A 426 17.17 -24.62 20.95
N GLU A 427 15.86 -24.58 21.23
CA GLU A 427 15.24 -23.43 21.88
C GLU A 427 15.99 -23.20 23.21
N ALA A 428 16.74 -22.09 23.30
CA ALA A 428 17.23 -21.61 24.58
C ALA A 428 15.99 -21.34 25.45
N ALA A 429 15.95 -22.00 26.60
CA ALA A 429 14.85 -22.05 27.56
C ALA A 429 14.41 -20.68 28.07
#